data_AF-A0A7V2LKP6-F1
#
_entry.id   AF-A0A7V2LKP6-F1
#
_cell.length_a   1.000
_cell.length_b   1.000
_cell.length_c   1.000
_cell.angle_alpha   90.00
_cell.angle_beta   90.00
_cell.angle_gamma   90.00
#
_symmetry.space_group_name_H-M   'P 1'
#
loop_
_entity.id
_entity.type
_entity.pdbx_description
1 polymer ?
#
loop_
_entity_poly.entity_id
_entity_poly.type
_entity_poly.pdbx_seq_one_letter_code
_entity_poly.pdbx_strand_id
1 'polypeptide(L)' 'MINTQNHPDRDKIEVAAGKTAWICRCWQSGKFPYCDGSHRKVNADTGDHVGPIGVTAGKTEA' A
#
# COMPACT_ATOMS: atom_id res chain seq x y z
N MET A 1 -1.33 -7.91 -13.39
CA MET A 1 -0.19 -7.18 -12.80
C MET A 1 -0.51 -5.70 -12.91
N ILE A 2 -0.38 -4.94 -11.83
CA ILE A 2 -0.58 -3.48 -11.85
C ILE A 2 0.55 -2.87 -12.70
N ASN A 3 0.19 -2.02 -13.68
CA ASN A 3 1.20 -1.25 -14.42
C ASN A 3 1.72 -0.13 -13.51
N THR A 4 2.77 -0.42 -12.76
CA THR A 4 3.38 0.55 -11.86
C THR A 4 4.14 1.65 -12.59
N GLN A 5 4.44 1.51 -13.88
CA GLN A 5 5.12 2.57 -14.64
C GLN A 5 4.21 3.77 -14.93
N ASN A 6 2.90 3.58 -15.06
CA ASN A 6 1.94 4.64 -15.40
C ASN A 6 0.94 4.95 -14.26
N HIS A 7 1.21 4.51 -13.03
CA HIS A 7 0.31 4.78 -11.91
C HIS A 7 0.39 6.26 -11.51
N PRO A 8 -0.74 6.99 -11.38
CA PRO A 8 -0.73 8.43 -11.05
C PRO A 8 0.02 8.72 -9.74
N ASP A 9 -0.09 7.82 -8.76
CA ASP A 9 0.54 7.97 -7.43
C ASP A 9 1.85 7.17 -7.29
N ARG A 10 2.61 6.97 -8.38
CA ARG A 10 3.88 6.21 -8.34
C ARG A 10 4.96 6.92 -7.52
N ASP A 11 5.05 8.23 -7.67
CA ASP A 11 6.18 9.01 -7.16
C ASP A 11 5.86 9.74 -5.84
N LYS A 12 4.57 9.91 -5.50
CA LYS A 12 4.13 10.65 -4.31
C LYS A 12 2.91 10.00 -3.66
N ILE A 13 2.94 9.93 -2.33
CA ILE A 13 1.81 9.51 -1.49
C ILE A 13 1.62 10.58 -0.43
N GLU A 14 0.44 11.19 -0.40
CA GLU A 14 0.10 12.20 0.61
C GLU A 14 -0.56 11.54 1.82
N VAL A 15 0.01 11.78 3.01
CA VAL A 15 -0.49 11.25 4.28
C VAL A 15 -0.53 12.39 5.28
N ALA A 16 -1.70 12.65 5.86
CA ALA A 16 -1.84 13.69 6.88
C ALA A 16 -1.00 13.37 8.12
N ALA A 17 -0.46 14.41 8.77
CA ALA A 17 0.39 14.27 9.95
C ALA A 17 -0.27 13.40 11.04
N GLY A 18 0.47 12.42 11.58
CA GLY A 18 -0.04 11.49 12.59
C GLY A 18 -1.03 10.45 12.07
N LYS A 19 -1.31 10.38 10.76
CA LYS A 19 -2.05 9.28 10.14
C LYS A 19 -1.10 8.23 9.58
N THR A 20 -1.60 6.99 9.55
CA THR A 20 -0.91 5.85 8.95
C THR A 20 -1.58 5.48 7.63
N ALA A 21 -0.80 5.43 6.56
CA ALA A 21 -1.20 4.83 5.30
C ALA A 21 -0.69 3.38 5.21
N TRP A 22 -1.54 2.48 4.73
CA TRP A 22 -1.17 1.07 4.51
C TRP A 22 -0.84 0.86 3.04
N ILE A 23 0.42 0.55 2.74
CA ILE A 23 0.92 0.42 1.37
C ILE A 23 0.91 -1.04 0.94
N CYS A 24 0.39 -1.28 -0.26
CA CYS A 24 0.29 -2.59 -0.87
C CYS A 24 1.67 -3.18 -1.15
N ARG A 25 1.85 -4.47 -0.85
CA ARG A 25 3.05 -5.26 -1.20
C ARG A 25 2.74 -6.53 -2.00
N CYS A 26 1.45 -6.86 -2.19
CA CYS A 26 1.03 -8.05 -2.94
C CYS A 26 0.78 -7.80 -4.42
N TRP A 27 0.83 -6.54 -4.89
CA TRP A 27 0.64 -6.16 -6.31
C TRP A 27 -0.71 -6.54 -6.93
N GLN A 28 -1.72 -6.84 -6.10
CA GLN A 28 -3.09 -7.15 -6.54
C GLN A 28 -4.14 -6.11 -6.11
N SER A 29 -3.74 -5.03 -5.41
CA SER A 29 -4.67 -4.01 -4.96
C SER A 29 -5.28 -3.23 -6.12
N GLY A 30 -6.60 -3.07 -6.15
CA GLY A 30 -7.29 -2.17 -7.07
C GLY A 30 -7.16 -0.69 -6.70
N LYS A 31 -6.65 -0.40 -5.51
CA LYS A 31 -6.37 0.95 -4.98
C LYS A 31 -4.88 1.20 -4.80
N PHE A 32 -4.05 0.58 -5.64
CA PHE A 32 -2.61 0.79 -5.60
C PHE A 32 -2.30 2.30 -5.59
N PRO A 33 -1.28 2.78 -4.87
CA PRO A 33 -0.32 2.07 -4.02
C PRO A 33 -0.88 1.59 -2.66
N TYR A 34 -2.11 1.93 -2.32
CA TYR A 34 -2.71 1.57 -1.03
C TYR A 34 -3.16 0.12 -0.96
N CYS A 35 -3.17 -0.43 0.24
CA CYS A 35 -3.70 -1.76 0.52
C CYS A 35 -5.24 -1.72 0.63
N ASP A 36 -5.92 -2.53 -0.18
CA ASP A 36 -7.37 -2.75 -0.12
C ASP A 36 -7.76 -4.10 0.52
N GLY A 37 -6.77 -4.91 0.91
CA GLY A 37 -6.96 -6.23 1.50
C GLY A 37 -6.85 -7.40 0.52
N SER A 38 -6.59 -7.15 -0.78
CA SER A 38 -6.43 -8.20 -1.80
C SER A 38 -5.33 -9.22 -1.46
N HIS A 39 -4.34 -8.84 -0.65
CA HIS A 39 -3.28 -9.75 -0.17
C HIS A 39 -3.84 -10.99 0.57
N ARG A 40 -5.01 -10.90 1.21
CA ARG A 40 -5.61 -12.06 1.90
C ARG A 40 -6.00 -13.16 0.92
N LYS A 41 -6.55 -12.79 -0.24
CA LYS A 41 -6.87 -13.74 -1.30
C LYS A 41 -5.60 -14.36 -1.88
N VAL A 42 -4.58 -13.53 -2.14
CA VAL A 42 -3.27 -14.02 -2.60
C VAL A 42 -2.72 -15.07 -1.63
N ASN A 43 -2.67 -14.74 -0.33
CA ASN A 43 -2.17 -15.66 0.70
C ASN A 43 -2.97 -16.97 0.77
N ALA A 44 -4.31 -16.91 0.65
CA ALA A 44 -5.15 -18.09 0.66
C ALA A 44 -4.93 -18.98 -0.57
N ASP A 45 -4.74 -18.38 -1.75
CA ASP A 45 -4.61 -19.10 -3.01
C ASP A 45 -3.19 -19.68 -3.20
N THR A 46 -2.14 -19.02 -2.68
CA THR A 46 -0.73 -19.39 -2.94
C THR A 46 0.00 -19.95 -1.73
N GLY A 47 -0.56 -19.84 -0.52
CA GLY A 47 0.12 -20.15 0.73
C GLY A 47 1.14 -19.10 1.17
N ASP A 48 1.16 -17.92 0.52
CA ASP A 48 2.03 -16.81 0.88
C ASP A 48 1.54 -16.08 2.16
N HIS A 49 2.38 -15.22 2.71
CA HIS A 49 2.14 -14.45 3.93
C HIS A 49 2.45 -12.97 3.74
N VAL A 50 2.17 -12.44 2.55
CA VAL A 50 2.38 -11.02 2.27
C VAL A 50 1.34 -10.15 2.98
N GLY A 51 1.81 -9.01 3.47
CA GLY A 51 0.98 -8.02 4.16
C GLY A 51 1.42 -6.60 3.79
N PRO A 52 0.57 -5.60 4.05
CA PRO A 52 0.90 -4.21 3.78
C PRO A 52 1.97 -3.70 4.74
N ILE A 53 2.63 -2.60 4.36
CA ILE A 53 3.48 -1.82 5.26
C ILE A 53 2.73 -0.58 5.73
N GLY A 54 2.73 -0.34 7.04
CA GLY A 54 2.17 0.89 7.63
C GLY A 54 3.22 2.00 7.61
N VAL A 55 2.94 3.09 6.92
CA VAL A 55 3.77 4.30 6.90
C VAL A 55 3.03 5.40 7.65
N THR A 56 3.59 5.88 8.75
CA THR A 56 3.03 6.98 9.54
C THR A 56 3.74 8.27 9.20
N ALA A 57 2.99 9.30 8.80
CA ALA A 57 3.57 10.62 8.60
C ALA A 57 4.03 11.16 9.96
N GLY A 58 5.34 11.41 10.07
CA GLY A 58 5.92 12.10 11.22
C GLY A 58 5.19 13.42 11.45
N LYS A 59 4.99 13.78 12.72
CA LYS A 59 4.57 15.13 13.05
C LYS A 59 5.77 16.02 12.75
N THR A 60 5.60 17.06 11.96
CA THR A 60 6.59 18.14 11.91
C THR A 60 6.64 18.73 13.31
N GLU A 61 7.74 18.50 14.02
CA GLU A 61 8.06 19.25 15.23
C GLU A 61 8.33 20.70 14.78
N ALA A 62 7.65 21.64 15.44
CA ALA A 62 7.79 23.07 15.19
C ALA A 62 9.06 23.62 15.86
#